data_AF-A0A7L4IEU6-F1
#
_entry.id   AF-A0A7L4IEU6-F1
#
_cell.length_a   1.000
_cell.length_b   1.000
_cell.length_c   1.000
_cell.angle_alpha   90.00
_cell.angle_beta   90.00
_cell.angle_gamma   90.00
#
_symmetry.space_group_name_H-M   'P 1'
#
loop_
_entity.id
_entity.type
_entity.pdbx_description
1 polymer ?
#
loop_
_entity_poly.entity_id
_entity_poly.type
_entity_poly.pdbx_seq_one_letter_code
_entity_poly.pdbx_strand_id
1 'polypeptide(L)'
;PSHSYTGQGGQESEDYESEEQLQHRILTAALEFVPEHGWTAEAIAEGAKTLGLSVAAAGMFHSDGSELILHFVSQCNTKLSELLEQEQKLVQLGEAEKKPTDQFLRDAVEARLRMLIPYIEKWPQALSILLLPHNIPSSLNLLTSMIDDIWHYAGDQSTD
;
A
#
# COMPACT_ATOMS: atom_id res chain seq x y z
N PRO A 1 -46.94 -42.62 -11.38
CA PRO A 1 -46.35 -42.26 -10.07
C PRO A 1 -45.20 -41.27 -10.28
N SER A 2 -45.52 -40.00 -10.07
CA SER A 2 -44.66 -38.84 -10.22
C SER A 2 -43.88 -38.59 -8.92
N HIS A 3 -42.55 -38.45 -9.02
CA HIS A 3 -41.75 -37.78 -7.99
C HIS A 3 -40.95 -36.66 -8.64
N SER A 4 -41.48 -35.46 -8.52
CA SER A 4 -40.78 -34.19 -8.70
C SER A 4 -39.91 -33.95 -7.47
N TYR A 5 -38.59 -33.93 -7.65
CA TYR A 5 -37.65 -33.35 -6.69
C TYR A 5 -37.15 -32.03 -7.26
N THR A 6 -37.75 -30.93 -6.82
CA THR A 6 -37.19 -29.59 -6.95
C THR A 6 -36.15 -29.42 -5.85
N GLY A 7 -34.89 -29.66 -6.18
CA GLY A 7 -33.75 -29.21 -5.38
C GLY A 7 -33.38 -27.78 -5.80
N GLN A 8 -33.99 -26.78 -5.15
CA GLN A 8 -33.41 -25.44 -5.11
C GLN A 8 -32.17 -25.52 -4.21
N GLY A 9 -31.01 -25.75 -4.82
CA GLY A 9 -29.73 -25.49 -4.18
C GLY A 9 -29.53 -23.98 -4.17
N GLY A 10 -29.82 -23.34 -3.04
CA GLY A 10 -29.34 -21.99 -2.77
C GLY A 10 -27.82 -22.03 -2.82
N GLN A 11 -27.23 -21.28 -3.74
CA GLN A 11 -25.79 -20.99 -3.74
C GLN A 11 -25.54 -20.04 -2.57
N GLU A 12 -25.23 -20.60 -1.39
CA GLU A 12 -24.42 -19.91 -0.40
C GLU A 12 -23.02 -19.80 -1.00
N SER A 13 -22.69 -18.66 -1.60
CA SER A 13 -21.32 -18.32 -1.92
C SER A 13 -20.61 -18.08 -0.59
N GLU A 14 -19.97 -19.11 -0.05
CA GLU A 14 -18.95 -18.94 0.98
C GLU A 14 -17.87 -18.01 0.39
N ASP A 15 -17.78 -16.80 0.92
CA ASP A 15 -16.85 -15.78 0.45
C ASP A 15 -15.45 -16.17 0.97
N TYR A 16 -14.79 -17.09 0.26
CA TYR A 16 -13.46 -17.57 0.58
C TYR A 16 -12.44 -16.45 0.34
N GLU A 17 -11.73 -16.07 1.39
CA GLU A 17 -10.58 -15.16 1.29
C GLU A 17 -9.45 -15.81 0.47
N SER A 18 -8.87 -15.06 -0.47
CA SER A 18 -7.71 -15.50 -1.23
C SER A 18 -6.41 -15.39 -0.41
N GLU A 19 -5.38 -16.16 -0.78
CA GLU A 19 -4.07 -16.07 -0.13
C GLU A 19 -3.48 -14.65 -0.20
N GLU A 20 -3.67 -13.95 -1.33
CA GLU A 20 -3.22 -12.57 -1.51
C GLU A 20 -3.94 -11.59 -0.56
N GLN A 21 -5.25 -11.75 -0.37
CA GLN A 21 -6.03 -10.94 0.57
C GLN A 21 -5.57 -11.17 2.01
N LEU A 22 -5.29 -12.43 2.37
CA LEU A 22 -4.74 -12.78 3.67
C LEU A 22 -3.35 -12.17 3.88
N GLN A 23 -2.46 -12.30 2.90
CA GLN A 23 -1.12 -11.70 2.95
C GLN A 23 -1.19 -10.19 3.12
N HIS A 24 -2.04 -9.51 2.35
CA HIS A 24 -2.25 -8.06 2.44
C HIS A 24 -2.73 -7.64 3.85
N ARG A 25 -3.69 -8.38 4.44
CA ARG A 25 -4.16 -8.10 5.80
C ARG A 25 -3.06 -8.26 6.85
N ILE A 26 -2.25 -9.32 6.74
CA ILE A 26 -1.13 -9.55 7.66
C ILE A 26 -0.10 -8.41 7.55
N LEU A 27 0.32 -8.06 6.34
CA LEU A 27 1.28 -6.97 6.13
C LEU A 27 0.72 -5.62 6.62
N THR A 28 -0.57 -5.36 6.42
CA THR A 28 -1.23 -4.15 6.93
C THR A 28 -1.22 -4.11 8.47
N ALA A 29 -1.56 -5.22 9.13
CA ALA A 29 -1.54 -5.32 10.58
C ALA A 29 -0.11 -5.20 11.15
N ALA A 30 0.89 -5.74 10.43
CA ALA A 30 2.28 -5.69 10.83
C ALA A 30 2.87 -4.28 10.91
N LEU A 31 2.31 -3.30 10.16
CA LEU A 31 2.78 -1.92 10.18
C LEU A 31 2.72 -1.31 11.60
N GLU A 32 1.74 -1.67 12.41
CA GLU A 32 1.61 -1.17 13.79
C GLU A 32 2.81 -1.54 14.67
N PHE A 33 3.51 -2.62 14.33
CA PHE A 33 4.64 -3.16 15.08
C PHE A 33 6.01 -2.76 14.53
N VAL A 34 6.06 -2.12 13.36
CA VAL A 34 7.31 -1.65 12.75
C VAL A 34 8.08 -0.67 13.63
N PRO A 35 7.46 0.31 14.33
CA PRO A 35 8.21 1.21 15.21
C PRO A 35 9.01 0.47 16.30
N GLU A 36 8.46 -0.62 16.84
CA GLU A 36 9.10 -1.42 17.87
C GLU A 36 10.10 -2.43 17.29
N HIS A 37 9.66 -3.26 16.35
CA HIS A 37 10.43 -4.41 15.86
C HIS A 37 11.24 -4.14 14.58
N GLY A 38 10.95 -3.03 13.89
CA GLY A 38 11.54 -2.71 12.59
C GLY A 38 10.85 -3.44 11.44
N TRP A 39 11.47 -3.41 10.27
CA TRP A 39 10.98 -4.05 9.05
C TRP A 39 11.42 -5.51 9.01
N THR A 40 10.82 -6.35 9.86
CA THR A 40 11.30 -7.72 10.10
C THR A 40 10.18 -8.75 10.13
N ALA A 41 10.55 -10.04 10.09
CA ALA A 41 9.62 -11.14 10.26
C ALA A 41 8.93 -11.13 11.64
N GLU A 42 9.56 -10.57 12.67
CA GLU A 42 8.94 -10.38 13.99
C GLU A 42 7.76 -9.40 13.92
N ALA A 43 7.89 -8.26 13.23
CA ALA A 43 6.77 -7.33 13.03
C ALA A 43 5.60 -8.00 12.30
N ILE A 44 5.91 -8.83 11.29
CA ILE A 44 4.92 -9.64 10.56
C ILE A 44 4.25 -10.66 11.48
N ALA A 45 5.01 -11.34 12.33
CA ALA A 45 4.49 -12.30 13.28
C ALA A 45 3.57 -11.66 14.32
N GLU A 46 3.90 -10.47 14.84
CA GLU A 46 3.00 -9.72 15.73
C GLU A 46 1.73 -9.27 15.00
N GLY A 47 1.84 -8.78 13.76
CA GLY A 47 0.68 -8.48 12.92
C GLY A 47 -0.23 -9.68 12.67
N ALA A 48 0.34 -10.88 12.46
CA ALA A 48 -0.43 -12.10 12.32
C ALA A 48 -1.20 -12.45 13.61
N LYS A 49 -0.60 -12.24 14.79
CA LYS A 49 -1.28 -12.51 16.08
C LYS A 49 -2.50 -11.63 16.29
N THR A 50 -2.47 -10.35 15.88
CA THR A 50 -3.64 -9.46 16.04
C THR A 50 -4.83 -9.92 15.19
N LEU A 51 -4.57 -10.66 14.12
CA LEU A 51 -5.57 -11.30 13.26
C LEU A 51 -6.01 -12.68 13.77
N GLY A 52 -5.54 -13.13 14.93
CA GLY A 52 -5.84 -14.45 15.48
C GLY A 52 -5.10 -15.61 14.78
N LEU A 53 -4.06 -15.31 14.00
CA LEU A 53 -3.26 -16.29 13.27
C LEU A 53 -2.05 -16.74 14.10
N SER A 54 -1.50 -17.90 13.74
CA SER A 54 -0.23 -18.37 14.29
C SER A 54 0.93 -17.51 13.79
N VAL A 55 1.97 -17.33 14.61
CA VAL A 55 3.24 -16.69 14.21
C VAL A 55 3.90 -17.38 13.02
N ALA A 56 3.59 -18.66 12.78
CA ALA A 56 4.06 -19.40 11.61
C ALA A 56 3.59 -18.77 10.28
N ALA A 57 2.53 -17.96 10.29
CA ALA A 57 2.07 -17.21 9.12
C ALA A 57 3.13 -16.23 8.59
N ALA A 58 4.07 -15.78 9.42
CA ALA A 58 5.20 -14.97 8.96
C ALA A 58 6.11 -15.72 7.97
N GLY A 59 6.08 -17.06 7.98
CA GLY A 59 6.82 -17.89 7.03
C GLY A 59 6.29 -17.86 5.60
N MET A 60 5.16 -17.19 5.33
CA MET A 60 4.67 -16.93 3.98
C MET A 60 5.47 -15.84 3.25
N PHE A 61 6.27 -15.07 3.99
CA PHE A 61 6.99 -13.91 3.49
C PHE A 61 8.51 -14.12 3.54
N HIS A 62 9.23 -13.33 2.74
CA HIS A 62 10.68 -13.24 2.77
C HIS A 62 11.16 -12.70 4.12
N SER A 63 12.17 -13.36 4.68
CA SER A 63 12.72 -13.02 6.00
C SER A 63 13.43 -11.66 6.09
N ASP A 64 13.73 -11.03 4.95
CA ASP A 64 14.43 -9.74 4.89
C ASP A 64 13.51 -8.52 5.08
N GLY A 65 12.20 -8.74 5.27
CA GLY A 65 11.21 -7.69 5.49
C GLY A 65 10.87 -6.86 4.25
N SER A 66 11.40 -7.23 3.08
CA SER A 66 11.19 -6.51 1.82
C SER A 66 9.71 -6.39 1.44
N GLU A 67 8.93 -7.46 1.62
CA GLU A 67 7.49 -7.46 1.32
C GLU A 67 6.70 -6.48 2.20
N LEU A 68 7.05 -6.38 3.49
CA LEU A 68 6.42 -5.41 4.39
C LEU A 68 6.73 -3.97 3.99
N ILE A 69 7.96 -3.70 3.56
CA ILE A 69 8.36 -2.37 3.10
C ILE A 69 7.69 -2.04 1.76
N LEU A 70 7.69 -2.96 0.80
CA LEU A 70 7.06 -2.77 -0.51
C LEU A 70 5.54 -2.57 -0.35
N HIS A 71 4.90 -3.32 0.54
CA HIS A 71 3.50 -3.12 0.93
C HIS A 71 3.27 -1.71 1.47
N PHE A 72 4.08 -1.25 2.42
CA PHE A 72 3.98 0.11 2.97
C PHE A 72 4.18 1.20 1.90
N VAL A 73 5.16 1.04 1.02
CA VAL A 73 5.42 1.98 -0.08
C VAL A 73 4.22 2.04 -1.02
N SER A 74 3.68 0.88 -1.41
CA SER A 74 2.47 0.78 -2.24
C SER A 74 1.28 1.48 -1.57
N GLN A 75 1.00 1.19 -0.30
CA GLN A 75 -0.08 1.81 0.46
C GLN A 75 0.06 3.34 0.54
N CYS A 76 1.28 3.85 0.73
CA CYS A 76 1.54 5.29 0.75
C CYS A 76 1.34 5.94 -0.63
N ASN A 77 1.69 5.23 -1.71
CA ASN A 77 1.47 5.71 -3.07
C ASN A 77 -0.03 5.74 -3.40
N THR A 78 -0.79 4.69 -3.08
CA THR A 78 -2.26 4.68 -3.21
C THR A 78 -2.89 5.84 -2.46
N LYS A 79 -2.50 6.06 -1.19
CA LYS A 79 -3.01 7.17 -0.38
C LYS A 79 -2.65 8.53 -0.97
N LEU A 80 -1.46 8.67 -1.57
CA LEU A 80 -1.10 9.91 -2.26
C LEU A 80 -2.04 10.13 -3.46
N SER A 81 -2.23 9.12 -4.32
CA SER A 81 -3.08 9.24 -5.51
C SER A 81 -4.53 9.58 -5.14
N GLU A 82 -5.08 9.01 -4.06
CA GLU A 82 -6.39 9.39 -3.52
C GLU A 82 -6.46 10.86 -3.06
N LEU A 83 -5.41 11.35 -2.38
CA LEU A 83 -5.33 12.75 -1.96
C LEU A 83 -5.29 13.70 -3.16
N LEU A 84 -4.47 13.38 -4.17
CA LEU A 84 -4.33 14.19 -5.37
C LEU A 84 -5.61 14.18 -6.21
N GLU A 85 -6.28 13.03 -6.33
CA GLU A 85 -7.59 12.93 -6.99
C GLU A 85 -8.63 13.82 -6.29
N GLN A 86 -8.65 13.81 -4.96
CA GLN A 86 -9.56 14.65 -4.19
C GLN A 86 -9.26 16.14 -4.36
N GLU A 87 -7.99 16.56 -4.33
CA GLU A 87 -7.60 17.96 -4.63
C GLU A 87 -8.04 18.36 -6.04
N GLN A 88 -7.84 17.49 -7.04
CA GLN A 88 -8.25 17.74 -8.41
C GLN A 88 -9.78 17.89 -8.55
N LYS A 89 -10.57 17.06 -7.86
CA LYS A 89 -12.04 17.17 -7.82
C LYS A 89 -12.49 18.52 -7.27
N LEU A 90 -11.87 19.01 -6.19
CA LEU A 90 -12.18 20.34 -5.63
C LEU A 90 -11.92 21.47 -6.64
N VAL A 91 -10.83 21.38 -7.40
CA VAL A 91 -10.54 22.33 -8.48
C VAL A 91 -11.59 22.25 -9.59
N GLN A 92 -12.00 21.05 -10.00
CA GLN A 92 -13.04 20.86 -11.04
C GLN A 92 -14.42 21.38 -10.63
N LEU A 93 -14.75 21.29 -9.35
CA LEU A 93 -16.00 21.83 -8.78
C LEU A 93 -15.94 23.35 -8.54
N GLY A 94 -14.78 23.98 -8.72
CA GLY A 94 -14.58 25.41 -8.43
C GLY A 94 -14.52 25.73 -6.93
N GLU A 95 -14.30 24.71 -6.09
CA GLU A 95 -14.18 24.84 -4.62
C GLU A 95 -12.73 25.12 -4.18
N ALA A 96 -11.75 24.93 -5.08
CA ALA A 96 -10.35 25.29 -4.90
C ALA A 96 -9.74 25.87 -6.18
N GLU A 97 -8.71 26.70 -6.05
CA GLU A 97 -7.94 27.21 -7.19
C GLU A 97 -6.86 26.20 -7.62
N LYS A 98 -6.57 26.13 -8.92
CA LYS A 98 -5.44 25.35 -9.43
C LYS A 98 -4.13 25.96 -8.91
N LYS A 99 -3.35 25.17 -8.18
CA LYS A 99 -2.01 25.56 -7.72
C LYS A 99 -1.04 25.67 -8.90
N PRO A 100 -0.08 26.62 -8.88
CA PRO A 100 1.09 26.58 -9.76
C PRO A 100 1.84 25.24 -9.62
N THR A 101 2.44 24.76 -10.71
CA THR A 101 3.09 23.43 -10.75
C THR A 101 4.15 23.26 -9.66
N ASP A 102 4.99 24.27 -9.41
CA ASP A 102 6.04 24.20 -8.41
C ASP A 102 5.48 24.07 -6.98
N GLN A 103 4.38 24.75 -6.67
CA GLN A 103 3.69 24.61 -5.40
C GLN A 103 3.01 23.24 -5.29
N PHE A 104 2.36 22.77 -6.36
CA PHE A 104 1.72 21.45 -6.39
C PHE A 104 2.74 20.33 -6.12
N LEU A 105 3.89 20.36 -6.81
CA LEU A 105 4.95 19.35 -6.63
C LEU A 105 5.50 19.36 -5.19
N ARG A 106 5.69 20.54 -4.59
CA ARG A 106 6.13 20.66 -3.19
C ARG A 106 5.12 20.05 -2.24
N ASP A 107 3.84 20.37 -2.39
CA ASP A 107 2.77 19.85 -1.54
C ASP A 107 2.65 18.33 -1.65
N ALA A 108 2.69 17.78 -2.87
CA ALA A 108 2.59 16.34 -3.11
C ALA A 108 3.76 15.58 -2.50
N VAL A 109 4.99 16.06 -2.69
CA VAL A 109 6.20 15.45 -2.11
C VAL A 109 6.18 15.56 -0.59
N GLU A 110 5.80 16.71 -0.04
CA GLU A 110 5.68 16.89 1.40
C GLU A 110 4.63 15.94 1.99
N ALA A 111 3.44 15.86 1.39
CA ALA A 111 2.38 14.95 1.81
C ALA A 111 2.86 13.49 1.82
N ARG A 112 3.57 13.06 0.76
CA ARG A 112 4.12 11.72 0.65
C ARG A 112 5.20 11.42 1.69
N LEU A 113 6.10 12.36 1.95
CA LEU A 113 7.18 12.20 2.93
C LEU A 113 6.66 12.24 4.38
N ARG A 114 5.60 13.01 4.67
CA ARG A 114 4.94 13.02 5.99
C ARG A 114 4.38 11.66 6.38
N MET A 115 4.04 10.79 5.43
CA MET A 115 3.60 9.42 5.71
C MET A 115 4.69 8.56 6.37
N LEU A 116 5.96 8.96 6.26
CA LEU A 116 7.09 8.26 6.87
C LEU A 116 7.28 8.59 8.36
N ILE A 117 6.66 9.67 8.86
CA ILE A 117 6.89 10.17 10.24
C ILE A 117 6.73 9.08 11.31
N PRO A 118 5.69 8.23 11.30
CA PRO A 118 5.53 7.18 12.32
C PRO A 118 6.66 6.12 12.30
N TYR A 119 7.37 6.02 11.17
CA TYR A 119 8.36 4.97 10.91
C TYR A 119 9.78 5.53 10.72
N ILE A 120 9.99 6.84 10.99
CA ILE A 120 11.19 7.56 10.57
C ILE A 120 12.48 6.97 11.17
N GLU A 121 12.42 6.49 12.41
CA GLU A 121 13.55 5.86 13.11
C GLU A 121 14.02 4.56 12.44
N LYS A 122 13.11 3.86 11.74
CA LYS A 122 13.38 2.60 11.05
C LYS A 122 13.50 2.78 9.54
N TRP A 123 13.20 3.97 9.01
CA TRP A 123 13.21 4.22 7.56
C TRP A 123 14.59 4.08 6.90
N PRO A 124 15.72 4.47 7.52
CA PRO A 124 17.04 4.21 6.95
C PRO A 124 17.31 2.72 6.68
N GLN A 125 16.82 1.83 7.57
CA GLN A 125 16.90 0.38 7.38
C GLN A 125 16.07 -0.04 6.16
N ALA A 126 14.81 0.43 6.06
CA ALA A 126 13.96 0.13 4.91
C ALA A 126 14.60 0.53 3.57
N LEU A 127 15.18 1.74 3.49
CA LEU A 127 15.88 2.21 2.29
C LEU A 127 17.03 1.28 1.92
N SER A 128 17.82 0.81 2.89
CA SER A 128 18.92 -0.12 2.61
C SER A 128 18.43 -1.45 2.01
N ILE A 129 17.26 -1.94 2.46
CA ILE A 129 16.65 -3.18 1.97
C ILE A 129 16.07 -2.99 0.56
N LEU A 130 15.41 -1.85 0.30
CA LEU A 130 14.86 -1.53 -1.04
C LEU A 130 15.96 -1.39 -2.11
N LEU A 131 17.18 -1.02 -1.71
CA LEU A 131 18.34 -0.90 -2.60
C LEU A 131 19.07 -2.23 -2.85
N LEU A 132 18.62 -3.35 -2.24
CA LEU A 132 19.18 -4.67 -2.54
C LEU A 132 18.85 -5.09 -3.99
N PRO A 133 19.76 -5.78 -4.70
CA PRO A 133 19.59 -6.08 -6.13
C PRO A 133 18.26 -6.75 -6.51
N HIS A 134 17.72 -7.64 -5.66
CA HIS A 134 16.45 -8.32 -5.92
C HIS A 134 15.22 -7.42 -5.67
N ASN A 135 15.37 -6.35 -4.88
CA ASN A 135 14.29 -5.41 -4.57
C ASN A 135 14.27 -4.18 -5.49
N ILE A 136 15.39 -3.87 -6.16
CA ILE A 136 15.49 -2.70 -7.05
C ILE A 136 14.39 -2.66 -8.11
N PRO A 137 14.06 -3.74 -8.85
CA PRO A 137 13.03 -3.67 -9.88
C PRO A 137 11.66 -3.23 -9.33
N SER A 138 11.20 -3.86 -8.24
CA SER A 138 9.92 -3.54 -7.60
C SER A 138 9.93 -2.14 -6.98
N SER A 139 11.02 -1.77 -6.32
CA SER A 139 11.17 -0.45 -5.67
C SER A 139 11.19 0.67 -6.70
N LEU A 140 11.90 0.48 -7.82
CA LEU A 140 11.99 1.46 -8.89
C LEU A 140 10.64 1.61 -9.60
N ASN A 141 9.92 0.52 -9.86
CA ASN A 141 8.57 0.57 -10.44
C ASN A 141 7.62 1.40 -9.55
N LEU A 142 7.61 1.17 -8.23
CA LEU A 142 6.80 1.95 -7.31
C LEU A 142 7.20 3.43 -7.27
N LEU A 143 8.49 3.73 -7.36
CA LEU A 143 8.99 5.11 -7.43
C LEU A 143 8.55 5.80 -8.73
N THR A 144 8.73 5.15 -9.88
CA THR A 144 8.38 5.74 -11.18
C THR A 144 6.88 5.92 -11.32
N SER A 145 6.06 4.95 -10.92
CA SER A 145 4.60 5.09 -10.93
C SER A 145 4.11 6.22 -10.03
N MET A 146 4.73 6.42 -8.86
CA MET A 146 4.40 7.56 -7.99
C MET A 146 4.76 8.90 -8.65
N ILE A 147 5.90 8.97 -9.34
CA ILE A 147 6.32 10.18 -10.07
C ILE A 147 5.32 10.47 -11.21
N ASP A 148 4.94 9.45 -11.97
CA ASP A 148 3.95 9.57 -13.05
C ASP A 148 2.59 10.05 -12.52
N ASP A 149 2.12 9.51 -11.40
CA ASP A 149 0.88 9.97 -10.75
C ASP A 149 0.95 11.44 -10.32
N ILE A 150 2.06 11.86 -9.70
CA ILE A 150 2.25 13.27 -9.32
C ILE A 150 2.22 14.18 -10.55
N TRP A 151 2.91 13.82 -11.64
CA TRP A 151 2.90 14.60 -12.87
C TRP A 151 1.53 14.64 -13.55
N HIS A 152 0.83 13.52 -13.56
CA HIS A 152 -0.55 13.44 -14.07
C HIS A 152 -1.46 14.46 -13.36
N TYR A 153 -1.43 14.49 -12.03
CA TYR A 153 -2.28 15.40 -11.24
C TYR A 153 -1.79 16.85 -11.20
N ALA A 154 -0.51 17.11 -11.45
CA ALA A 154 0.00 18.48 -11.64
C ALA A 154 -0.67 19.18 -12.85
N GLY A 155 -1.36 18.41 -13.70
CA GLY A 155 -2.01 18.88 -14.91
C GLY A 155 -0.99 19.14 -16.00
N ASP A 156 0.08 18.37 -16.01
CA ASP A 156 1.04 18.37 -17.10
C ASP A 156 0.39 17.71 -18.32
N GLN A 157 0.17 18.52 -19.36
CA GLN A 157 -0.09 18.05 -20.72
C GLN A 157 1.12 18.33 -21.64
N SER A 158 2.29 18.61 -21.08
CA SER A 158 3.49 18.83 -21.89
C SER A 158 4.02 17.50 -22.41
N THR A 159 3.80 17.28 -23.71
CA THR A 159 4.70 16.50 -24.54
C THR A 159 5.86 17.41 -24.94
N ASP A 160 6.83 17.60 -24.06
CA ASP A 160 8.10 18.27 -24.40
C ASP A 160 9.25 17.26 -24.51
#